data_AF-A0A2R6X6K0-F1
#
_entry.id   AF-A0A2R6X6K0-F1
#
_cell.length_a   1.000
_cell.length_b   1.000
_cell.length_c   1.000
_cell.angle_alpha   90.00
_cell.angle_beta   90.00
_cell.angle_gamma   90.00
#
_symmetry.space_group_name_H-M   'P 1'
#
loop_
_entity.id
_entity.type
_entity.pdbx_description
1 polymer ?
#
loop_
_entity_poly.entity_id
_entity_poly.type
_entity_poly.pdbx_seq_one_letter_code
_entity_poly.pdbx_strand_id
1 'polypeptide(L)'
;MTVSLWTLVVQLHTFAGPILMLVYPLYASIMAIESPFKEDDTQWLTYWVLYSFFSLIELGFDRVLAWIPMWYTVKLACIAWLVLPQFRGAAYVYDNYVRKHIGATAAQVEAKLTPQQRHFLQMMSPQARNSVAQFINENGTEAFDKIISSATNEAKKIRPTPNGETQERY
;
A
#
# COMPACT_ATOMS: atom_id res chain seq x y z
N MET A 1 -25.36 -2.10 52.66
CA MET A 1 -24.84 -2.43 51.31
C MET A 1 -23.53 -3.18 51.47
N THR A 2 -23.57 -4.52 51.44
CA THR A 2 -22.37 -5.37 51.49
C THR A 2 -21.84 -5.53 50.08
N VAL A 3 -20.84 -4.71 49.71
CA VAL A 3 -20.11 -4.88 48.45
C VAL A 3 -19.44 -6.26 48.53
N SER A 4 -19.90 -7.22 47.72
CA SER A 4 -19.37 -8.59 47.77
C SER A 4 -17.92 -8.59 47.30
N LEU A 5 -17.05 -9.41 47.91
CA LEU A 5 -15.65 -9.57 47.48
C LEU A 5 -15.55 -9.83 45.97
N TRP A 6 -16.53 -10.55 45.43
CA TRP A 6 -16.72 -10.79 44.00
C TRP A 6 -16.82 -9.50 43.16
N THR A 7 -17.56 -8.50 43.60
CA THR A 7 -17.71 -7.24 42.84
C THR A 7 -16.45 -6.40 42.86
N LEU A 8 -15.68 -6.44 43.96
CA LEU A 8 -14.37 -5.79 44.03
C LEU A 8 -13.34 -6.45 43.09
N VAL A 9 -13.35 -7.79 43.01
CA VAL A 9 -12.50 -8.54 42.07
C VAL A 9 -12.88 -8.23 40.62
N VAL A 10 -14.17 -8.17 40.30
CA VAL A 10 -14.65 -7.83 38.95
C VAL A 10 -14.34 -6.37 38.60
N GLN A 11 -14.50 -5.42 39.52
CA GLN A 11 -14.10 -4.02 39.29
C GLN A 11 -12.58 -3.91 39.07
N LEU A 12 -11.77 -4.56 39.90
CA LEU A 12 -10.32 -4.56 39.74
C LEU A 12 -9.90 -5.11 38.38
N HIS A 13 -10.50 -6.21 37.94
CA HIS A 13 -10.24 -6.80 36.62
C HIS A 13 -10.69 -5.87 35.47
N THR A 14 -11.83 -5.21 35.63
CA THR A 14 -12.39 -4.28 34.64
C THR A 14 -11.53 -3.03 34.46
N PHE A 15 -10.84 -2.56 35.51
CA PHE A 15 -9.92 -1.42 35.42
C PHE A 15 -8.49 -1.84 35.07
N ALA A 16 -8.04 -3.00 35.54
CA ALA A 16 -6.69 -3.51 35.26
C ALA A 16 -6.48 -3.77 33.76
N GLY A 17 -7.48 -4.29 33.05
CA GLY A 17 -7.40 -4.54 31.61
C GLY A 17 -7.04 -3.27 30.80
N PRO A 18 -7.88 -2.22 30.83
CA PRO A 18 -7.61 -0.96 30.15
C PRO A 18 -6.31 -0.29 30.59
N ILE A 19 -5.96 -0.37 31.88
CA ILE A 19 -4.72 0.22 32.38
C ILE A 19 -3.49 -0.52 31.81
N LEU A 20 -3.48 -1.85 31.83
CA LEU A 20 -2.36 -2.62 31.29
C LEU A 20 -2.29 -2.56 29.76
N MET A 21 -3.44 -2.51 29.09
CA MET A 21 -3.56 -2.47 27.62
C MET A 21 -3.45 -1.08 27.01
N LEU A 22 -3.59 0.01 27.78
CA LEU A 22 -3.47 1.37 27.23
C LEU A 22 -2.31 2.13 27.86
N VAL A 23 -2.14 2.07 29.18
CA VAL A 23 -1.20 2.96 29.88
C VAL A 23 0.25 2.48 29.70
N TYR A 24 0.49 1.17 29.76
CA TYR A 24 1.83 0.62 29.58
C TYR A 24 2.39 0.80 28.15
N PRO A 25 1.66 0.45 27.07
CA PRO A 25 2.11 0.71 25.70
C PRO A 25 2.19 2.20 25.37
N LEU A 26 1.35 3.04 25.97
CA LEU A 26 1.43 4.50 25.82
C LEU A 26 2.74 5.05 26.38
N TYR A 27 3.10 4.64 27.60
CA TYR A 27 4.37 5.03 28.21
C TYR A 27 5.57 4.56 27.38
N ALA A 28 5.54 3.30 26.92
CA ALA A 28 6.62 2.75 26.12
C ALA A 28 6.70 3.36 24.71
N SER A 29 5.57 3.79 24.14
CA SER A 29 5.54 4.56 22.88
C SER A 29 6.17 5.95 23.04
N ILE A 30 5.94 6.64 24.16
CA ILE A 30 6.56 7.94 24.46
C ILE A 30 8.09 7.77 24.54
N MET A 31 8.54 6.72 25.22
CA MET A 31 9.97 6.39 25.32
C MET A 31 10.58 6.00 23.96
N ALA A 32 9.82 5.31 23.10
CA ALA A 32 10.25 4.96 21.76
C ALA A 32 10.42 6.19 20.86
N ILE A 33 9.52 7.17 20.95
CA ILE A 33 9.60 8.45 20.20
C ILE A 33 10.83 9.27 20.59
N GLU A 34 11.23 9.22 21.86
CA GLU A 34 12.46 9.87 22.32
C GLU A 34 13.73 9.08 21.96
N SER A 35 13.59 7.81 21.57
CA SER A 35 14.72 6.97 21.16
C SER A 35 15.06 7.15 19.68
N PRO A 36 16.36 7.07 19.30
CA PRO A 36 16.78 7.15 17.89
C PRO A 36 16.60 5.85 17.10
N PHE A 37 16.10 4.76 17.71
CA PHE A 37 16.04 3.43 17.10
C PHE A 37 14.67 3.15 16.45
N LYS A 38 14.65 2.99 15.11
CA LYS A 38 13.42 2.72 14.32
C LYS A 38 12.73 1.38 14.58
N GLU A 39 13.41 0.44 15.24
CA GLU A 39 12.81 -0.87 15.52
C GLU A 39 11.71 -0.77 16.58
N ASP A 40 11.86 0.11 17.55
CA ASP A 40 10.87 0.35 18.61
C ASP A 40 9.58 0.95 18.03
N ASP A 41 9.69 1.91 17.11
CA ASP A 41 8.56 2.51 16.40
C ASP A 41 7.69 1.46 15.69
N THR A 42 8.35 0.51 15.02
CA THR A 42 7.67 -0.54 14.25
C THR A 42 6.91 -1.48 15.18
N GLN A 43 7.49 -1.81 16.35
CA GLN A 43 6.87 -2.68 17.33
C GLN A 43 5.63 -2.04 17.98
N TRP A 44 5.72 -0.77 18.39
CA TRP A 44 4.58 -0.07 19.01
C TRP A 44 3.48 0.28 18.01
N LEU A 45 3.83 0.68 16.78
CA LEU A 45 2.85 0.91 15.72
C LEU A 45 2.10 -0.38 15.37
N THR A 46 2.79 -1.52 15.32
CA THR A 46 2.17 -2.84 15.11
C THR A 46 1.20 -3.18 16.25
N TYR A 47 1.60 -2.92 17.51
CA TYR A 47 0.73 -3.10 18.66
C TYR A 47 -0.58 -2.29 18.56
N TRP A 48 -0.49 -1.00 18.24
CA TRP A 48 -1.65 -0.10 18.13
C TRP A 48 -2.59 -0.49 16.98
N VAL A 49 -2.05 -0.94 15.85
CA VAL A 49 -2.84 -1.47 14.73
C VAL A 49 -3.61 -2.72 15.14
N LEU A 50 -2.96 -3.65 15.84
CA LEU A 50 -3.61 -4.87 16.34
C LEU A 50 -4.70 -4.55 17.37
N TYR A 51 -4.38 -3.74 18.37
CA TYR A 51 -5.32 -3.36 19.43
C TYR A 51 -6.59 -2.69 18.87
N SER A 52 -6.44 -1.74 17.96
CA SER A 52 -7.56 -1.03 17.33
C SER A 52 -8.41 -1.97 16.47
N PHE A 53 -7.76 -2.88 15.75
CA PHE A 53 -8.45 -3.84 14.90
C PHE A 53 -9.27 -4.86 15.71
N PHE A 54 -8.69 -5.41 16.78
CA PHE A 54 -9.42 -6.30 17.70
C PHE A 54 -10.61 -5.58 18.33
N SER A 55 -10.41 -4.34 18.81
CA SER A 55 -11.47 -3.52 19.38
C SER A 55 -12.62 -3.27 18.38
N LEU A 56 -12.31 -3.01 17.10
CA LEU A 56 -13.32 -2.79 16.06
C LEU A 56 -14.10 -4.07 15.70
N ILE A 57 -13.44 -5.23 15.71
CA ILE A 57 -14.11 -6.52 15.49
C ILE A 57 -15.05 -6.84 16.64
N GLU A 58 -14.57 -6.66 17.87
CA GLU A 58 -15.32 -6.94 19.09
C GLU A 58 -16.56 -6.04 19.17
N LEU A 59 -16.43 -4.77 18.77
CA LEU A 59 -17.54 -3.82 18.71
C LEU A 59 -18.52 -4.10 17.57
N GLY A 60 -18.02 -4.45 16.38
CA GLY A 60 -18.83 -4.53 15.15
C GLY A 60 -19.53 -5.87 14.92
N PHE A 61 -19.00 -6.95 15.49
CA PHE A 61 -19.43 -8.30 15.10
C PHE A 61 -19.75 -9.23 16.28
N ASP A 62 -19.85 -8.74 17.52
CA ASP A 62 -20.27 -9.49 18.74
C ASP A 62 -21.31 -10.59 18.43
N ARG A 63 -22.41 -10.19 17.77
CA ARG A 63 -23.55 -11.09 17.49
C ARG A 63 -23.33 -12.11 16.36
N VAL A 64 -22.47 -11.80 15.40
CA VAL A 64 -22.14 -12.67 14.24
C VAL A 64 -21.04 -13.66 14.61
N LEU A 65 -20.15 -13.25 15.49
CA LEU A 65 -18.99 -13.99 16.00
C LEU A 65 -19.39 -15.18 16.87
N ALA A 66 -20.52 -15.09 17.58
CA ALA A 66 -21.06 -16.19 18.39
C ALA A 66 -21.67 -17.35 17.56
N TRP A 67 -21.96 -17.15 16.27
CA TRP A 67 -22.73 -18.12 15.47
C TRP A 67 -21.87 -19.11 14.68
N ILE A 68 -20.61 -18.79 14.36
CA ILE A 68 -19.74 -19.66 13.55
C ILE A 68 -18.57 -20.20 14.39
N PRO A 69 -18.58 -21.50 14.77
CA PRO A 69 -17.68 -22.05 15.77
C PRO A 69 -16.18 -22.15 15.37
N MET A 70 -15.82 -21.88 14.12
CA MET A 70 -14.41 -21.90 13.65
C MET A 70 -14.01 -20.67 12.81
N TRP A 71 -14.89 -19.68 12.68
CA TRP A 71 -14.65 -18.50 11.84
C TRP A 71 -13.51 -17.63 12.37
N TYR A 72 -13.44 -17.48 13.70
CA TYR A 72 -12.38 -16.72 14.35
C TYR A 72 -10.99 -17.24 14.03
N THR A 73 -10.81 -18.56 14.05
CA THR A 73 -9.50 -19.20 13.85
C THR A 73 -9.02 -19.03 12.40
N VAL A 74 -9.90 -19.24 11.42
CA VAL A 74 -9.57 -19.06 10.00
C VAL A 74 -9.30 -17.59 9.69
N LYS A 75 -10.13 -16.69 10.23
CA LYS A 75 -9.95 -15.24 10.06
C LYS A 75 -8.63 -14.76 10.68
N LEU A 76 -8.31 -15.19 11.90
CA LEU A 76 -7.04 -14.87 12.55
C LEU A 76 -5.85 -15.45 11.80
N ALA A 77 -5.94 -16.69 11.29
CA ALA A 77 -4.87 -17.30 10.51
C ALA A 77 -4.62 -16.56 9.19
N CYS A 78 -5.68 -16.20 8.45
CA CYS A 78 -5.55 -15.40 7.23
C CYS A 78 -4.97 -14.01 7.50
N ILE A 79 -5.39 -13.36 8.58
CA ILE A 79 -4.93 -12.01 8.92
C ILE A 79 -3.49 -12.04 9.45
N ALA A 80 -3.15 -13.00 10.31
CA ALA A 80 -1.78 -13.23 10.75
C ALA A 80 -0.87 -13.51 9.55
N TRP A 81 -1.32 -14.33 8.60
CA TRP A 81 -0.56 -14.59 7.37
C TRP A 81 -0.37 -13.34 6.50
N LEU A 82 -1.35 -12.43 6.43
CA LEU A 82 -1.20 -11.15 5.73
C LEU A 82 -0.28 -10.16 6.46
N VAL A 83 -0.35 -10.11 7.80
CA VAL A 83 0.27 -9.07 8.64
C VAL A 83 1.71 -9.42 9.03
N LEU A 84 2.05 -10.71 9.21
CA LEU A 84 3.40 -11.08 9.61
C LEU A 84 4.40 -10.79 8.47
N PRO A 85 5.41 -9.92 8.69
CA PRO A 85 6.41 -9.57 7.68
C PRO A 85 7.29 -10.78 7.28
N GLN A 86 7.32 -11.81 8.12
CA GLN A 86 8.03 -13.07 7.86
C GLN A 86 7.38 -13.92 6.76
N PHE A 87 6.04 -13.93 6.68
CA PHE A 87 5.32 -14.75 5.69
C PHE A 87 5.11 -14.04 4.35
N ARG A 88 5.34 -12.73 4.28
CA ARG A 88 5.15 -11.90 3.06
C ARG A 88 3.77 -12.10 2.40
N GLY A 89 2.73 -12.45 3.16
CA GLY A 89 1.42 -12.79 2.61
C GLY A 89 0.78 -11.64 1.84
N ALA A 90 0.92 -10.40 2.34
CA ALA A 90 0.49 -9.21 1.62
C ALA A 90 1.22 -9.02 0.27
N ALA A 91 2.54 -9.27 0.23
CA ALA A 91 3.33 -9.19 -0.99
C ALA A 91 2.94 -10.30 -1.99
N TYR A 92 2.64 -11.51 -1.51
CA TYR A 92 2.17 -12.62 -2.33
C TYR A 92 0.81 -12.31 -2.98
N VAL A 93 -0.14 -11.76 -2.21
CA VAL A 93 -1.45 -11.35 -2.75
C VAL A 93 -1.28 -10.22 -3.77
N TYR A 94 -0.38 -9.26 -3.50
CA TYR A 94 -0.09 -8.19 -4.43
C TYR A 94 0.52 -8.69 -5.75
N ASP A 95 1.55 -9.54 -5.70
CA ASP A 95 2.20 -10.07 -6.91
C ASP A 95 1.30 -11.05 -7.69
N ASN A 96 0.49 -11.87 -7.02
CA ASN A 96 -0.29 -12.89 -7.71
C ASN A 96 -1.66 -12.40 -8.20
N TYR A 97 -2.32 -11.51 -7.49
CA TYR A 97 -3.65 -11.01 -7.88
C TYR A 97 -3.55 -9.61 -8.49
N VAL A 98 -3.05 -8.64 -7.74
CA VAL A 98 -3.06 -7.22 -8.16
C VAL A 98 -2.15 -7.00 -9.37
N ARG A 99 -0.93 -7.51 -9.34
CA ARG A 99 0.04 -7.36 -10.43
C ARG A 99 -0.36 -8.14 -11.68
N LYS A 100 -1.05 -9.27 -11.57
CA LYS A 100 -1.60 -9.97 -12.75
C LYS A 100 -2.68 -9.15 -13.43
N HIS A 101 -3.59 -8.53 -12.66
CA HIS A 101 -4.65 -7.70 -13.23
C HIS A 101 -4.11 -6.40 -13.86
N ILE A 102 -3.10 -5.77 -13.23
CA ILE A 102 -2.47 -4.54 -13.78
C ILE A 102 -1.52 -4.88 -14.94
N GLY A 103 -0.76 -5.96 -14.85
CA GLY A 103 0.18 -6.42 -15.88
C GLY A 103 -0.52 -6.93 -17.15
N ALA A 104 -1.70 -7.53 -17.01
CA ALA A 104 -2.53 -7.89 -18.16
C ALA A 104 -2.92 -6.67 -19.00
N THR A 105 -3.23 -5.54 -18.36
CA THR A 105 -3.48 -4.27 -19.06
C THR A 105 -2.25 -3.78 -19.81
N ALA A 106 -1.07 -3.81 -19.17
CA ALA A 106 0.18 -3.42 -19.82
C ALA A 106 0.50 -4.28 -21.06
N ALA A 107 0.30 -5.60 -20.98
CA ALA A 107 0.52 -6.51 -22.11
C ALA A 107 -0.45 -6.26 -23.28
N GLN A 108 -1.71 -5.94 -22.98
CA GLN A 108 -2.72 -5.59 -23.99
C GLN A 108 -2.43 -4.24 -24.66
N VAL A 109 -1.92 -3.28 -23.89
CA VAL A 109 -1.49 -1.98 -24.41
C VAL A 109 -0.29 -2.18 -25.34
N GLU A 110 0.74 -2.93 -24.91
CA GLU A 110 1.91 -3.27 -25.75
C GLU A 110 1.52 -3.91 -27.09
N ALA A 111 0.52 -4.80 -27.09
CA ALA A 111 0.01 -5.41 -28.33
C ALA A 111 -0.57 -4.39 -29.32
N LYS A 112 -1.16 -3.28 -28.84
CA LYS A 112 -1.75 -2.21 -29.67
C LYS A 112 -0.76 -1.14 -30.14
N LEU A 113 0.44 -1.09 -29.56
CA LEU A 113 1.47 -0.09 -29.89
C LEU A 113 2.24 -0.39 -31.18
N THR A 114 2.68 0.66 -31.87
CA THR A 114 3.58 0.54 -33.04
C THR A 114 5.02 0.19 -32.62
N PRO A 115 5.88 -0.33 -33.52
CA PRO A 115 7.27 -0.71 -33.17
C PRO A 115 8.08 0.44 -32.56
N GLN A 116 7.90 1.66 -33.05
CA GLN A 116 8.58 2.86 -32.52
C GLN A 116 8.10 3.22 -31.12
N GLN A 117 6.79 3.18 -30.88
CA GLN A 117 6.23 3.48 -29.57
C GLN A 117 6.61 2.41 -28.54
N ARG A 118 6.66 1.13 -28.94
CA ARG A 118 7.18 0.03 -28.10
C ARG A 118 8.63 0.27 -27.70
N HIS A 119 9.48 0.65 -28.66
CA HIS A 119 10.88 0.98 -28.37
C HIS A 119 10.99 2.16 -27.39
N PHE A 120 10.17 3.21 -27.58
CA PHE A 120 10.13 4.36 -26.68
C PHE A 120 9.69 3.97 -25.25
N LEU A 121 8.71 3.08 -25.11
CA LEU A 121 8.34 2.57 -23.79
C LEU A 121 9.46 1.76 -23.15
N GLN A 122 10.17 0.94 -23.94
CA GLN A 122 11.27 0.11 -23.44
C GLN A 122 12.48 0.93 -22.96
N MET A 123 12.71 2.13 -23.49
CA MET A 123 13.75 3.03 -22.96
C MET A 123 13.35 3.75 -21.66
N MET A 124 12.07 3.68 -21.26
CA MET A 124 11.60 4.29 -20.01
C MET A 124 11.76 3.35 -18.81
N SER A 125 11.84 3.92 -17.61
CA SER A 125 11.89 3.17 -16.35
C SER A 125 10.61 2.34 -16.15
N PRO A 126 10.65 1.23 -15.39
CA PRO A 126 9.49 0.36 -15.18
C PRO A 126 8.27 1.09 -14.62
N GLN A 127 8.49 2.07 -13.74
CA GLN A 127 7.41 2.89 -13.16
C GLN A 127 6.74 3.76 -14.22
N ALA A 128 7.53 4.40 -15.08
CA ALA A 128 7.02 5.29 -16.12
C ALA A 128 6.25 4.52 -17.21
N ARG A 129 6.68 3.29 -17.53
CA ARG A 129 5.92 2.40 -18.44
C ARG A 129 4.51 2.12 -17.95
N ASN A 130 4.34 1.86 -16.64
CA ASN A 130 3.03 1.59 -16.06
C ASN A 130 2.12 2.82 -16.15
N SER A 131 2.64 4.02 -15.85
CA SER A 131 1.88 5.27 -15.96
C SER A 131 1.46 5.56 -17.41
N VAL A 132 2.35 5.32 -18.38
CA VAL A 132 2.02 5.51 -19.80
C VAL A 132 1.01 4.47 -20.28
N ALA A 133 1.12 3.22 -19.83
CA ALA A 133 0.14 2.19 -20.16
C ALA A 133 -1.26 2.55 -19.65
N GLN A 134 -1.36 3.12 -18.44
CA GLN A 134 -2.62 3.64 -17.91
C GLN A 134 -3.16 4.81 -18.74
N PHE A 135 -2.29 5.77 -19.10
CA PHE A 135 -2.68 6.90 -19.92
C PHE A 135 -3.22 6.48 -21.30
N ILE A 136 -2.57 5.51 -21.95
CA ILE A 136 -3.01 4.95 -23.24
C ILE A 136 -4.33 4.20 -23.09
N ASN A 137 -4.54 3.49 -21.98
CA ASN A 137 -5.80 2.81 -21.73
C ASN A 137 -6.97 3.79 -21.53
N GLU A 138 -6.71 4.92 -20.87
CA GLU A 138 -7.72 5.95 -20.61
C GLU A 138 -7.98 6.86 -21.82
N ASN A 139 -6.94 7.26 -22.56
CA ASN A 139 -7.01 8.29 -23.61
C ASN A 139 -6.76 7.74 -25.03
N GLY A 140 -6.46 6.46 -25.18
CA GLY A 140 -6.10 5.83 -26.44
C GLY A 140 -4.64 6.06 -26.86
N THR A 141 -4.22 5.35 -27.92
CA THR A 141 -2.87 5.42 -28.47
C THR A 141 -2.60 6.74 -29.22
N GLU A 142 -3.64 7.42 -29.70
CA GLU A 142 -3.54 8.69 -30.43
C GLU A 142 -3.09 9.85 -29.55
N ALA A 143 -3.61 9.93 -28.32
CA ALA A 143 -3.20 10.94 -27.35
C ALA A 143 -1.73 10.79 -26.97
N PHE A 144 -1.25 9.55 -26.85
CA PHE A 144 0.15 9.26 -26.59
C PHE A 144 1.05 9.66 -27.77
N ASP A 145 0.60 9.42 -29.00
CA ASP A 145 1.33 9.80 -30.21
C ASP A 145 1.50 11.32 -30.35
N LYS A 146 0.46 12.08 -29.98
CA LYS A 146 0.52 13.54 -29.90
C LYS A 146 1.60 14.03 -28.92
N ILE A 147 1.79 13.34 -27.79
CA ILE A 147 2.81 13.69 -26.79
C ILE A 147 4.21 13.34 -27.30
N ILE A 148 4.39 12.16 -27.91
CA ILE A 148 5.69 11.78 -28.48
C ILE A 148 6.09 12.75 -29.60
N SER A 149 5.16 13.11 -30.49
CA SER A 149 5.45 14.04 -31.58
C SER A 149 5.77 15.44 -31.08
N SER A 150 5.05 15.95 -30.07
CA SER A 150 5.38 17.25 -29.46
C SER A 150 6.76 17.24 -28.80
N ALA A 151 7.07 16.21 -28.02
CA ALA A 151 8.37 16.06 -27.37
C ALA A 151 9.52 15.91 -28.38
N THR A 152 9.28 15.18 -29.49
CA THR A 152 10.25 15.02 -30.57
C THR A 152 10.52 16.36 -31.28
N ASN A 153 9.49 17.16 -31.52
CA ASN A 153 9.62 18.48 -32.13
C ASN A 153 10.36 19.47 -31.21
N GLU A 154 10.08 19.46 -29.91
CA GLU A 154 10.82 20.25 -28.93
C GLU A 154 12.28 19.82 -28.84
N ALA A 155 12.56 18.52 -28.77
CA ALA A 155 13.93 17.99 -28.76
C ALA A 155 14.70 18.36 -30.04
N LYS A 156 14.03 18.40 -31.20
CA LYS A 156 14.61 18.84 -32.47
C LYS A 156 14.94 20.33 -32.47
N LYS A 157 14.14 21.17 -31.80
CA LYS A 157 14.40 22.61 -31.63
C LYS A 157 15.62 22.88 -30.75
N ILE A 158 15.88 21.99 -29.78
CA ILE A 158 16.98 22.12 -28.81
C ILE A 158 18.28 21.49 -29.33
N ARG A 159 18.21 20.47 -30.19
CA ARG A 159 19.43 19.87 -30.77
C ARG A 159 20.13 20.88 -31.70
N PRO A 160 21.41 21.21 -31.45
CA PRO A 160 22.21 21.92 -32.44
C PRO A 160 22.41 20.99 -33.64
N THR A 161 22.24 21.52 -34.85
CA THR A 161 22.49 20.80 -36.10
C THR A 161 23.97 20.37 -36.15
N PRO A 162 24.29 19.15 -36.65
CA PRO A 162 25.69 18.69 -36.74
C PRO A 162 26.54 19.56 -37.67
N ASN A 163 25.90 20.31 -38.56
CA ASN A 163 26.53 21.30 -39.41
C ASN A 163 26.11 22.68 -38.91
N GLY A 164 27.10 23.48 -38.53
CA GLY A 164 26.96 24.84 -38.02
C GLY A 164 26.46 25.81 -39.07
N GLU A 165 25.20 25.66 -39.48
CA GLU A 165 24.46 26.71 -40.15
C GLU A 165 23.30 27.10 -39.24
N THR A 166 23.58 28.12 -38.44
CA THR A 166 22.58 28.96 -37.79
C THR A 166 21.69 29.49 -38.90
N GLN A 167 20.49 28.93 -39.07
CA GLN A 167 19.44 29.61 -39.81
C GLN A 167 18.97 30.79 -38.96
N GLU A 168 19.71 31.90 -39.09
CA GLU A 168 19.09 33.21 -38.92
C GLU A 168 17.97 33.32 -39.96
N ARG A 169 16.77 33.70 -39.52
CA ARG A 169 16.04 34.88 -40.03
C ARG A 169 14.70 35.04 -39.32
N TYR A 170 14.52 36.27 -38.83
CA TYR A 170 13.34 37.16 -38.82
C TYR A 170 11.94 36.54 -38.93
#